data_AF-A0A6G3ME21-F1
#
_entry.id   AF-A0A6G3ME21-F1
#
_cell.length_a   1.000
_cell.length_b   1.000
_cell.length_c   1.000
_cell.angle_alpha   90.00
_cell.angle_beta   90.00
_cell.angle_gamma   90.00
#
_symmetry.space_group_name_H-M   'P 1'
#
loop_
_entity.id
_entity.type
_entity.pdbx_description
1 polymer ?
#
loop_
_entity_poly.entity_id
_entity_poly.type
_entity_poly.pdbx_seq_one_letter_code
_entity_poly.pdbx_strand_id
1 'polypeptide(L)'
;MPSIDKAITNSDYEYLKSIIEIHRCLLEIFEDEFFEEVTENSDFHIFLEVITKICSFNDFRLLYETFHLWIDISDSLNERPGRSLIYPIVEKYGNIFLKQLYENMPVDEDLLHETLYVMDDEEVASFRKHSIDVLVSLFSVIESKNYYNNIIGCLKANPTSFNVIEGSLYFLISVIPTSKIIDHNELVLFILSFPAESPLLLLETSCKVLSELAPILLQYDSPQVENIFSFLLRCLSHSWLQMAASDSLLLYCCKGSKYLISKIENIINIISNSISKAKDTQIVDTLSKCCVTLISKGDINSIPLQLSQLCSLQLAHVTQLLKNKNDSKHVDLYSPLETVSSIFKFLKIPRDMNLTPFVPLINQIIHFALNLLEATAYSENICEKSCRLLRYIIRFIGPLHSLGSDLSQKVNIFS
;
A
#
# COMPACT_ATOMS: atom_id res chain seq x y z
N MET A 1 -37.10 11.95 19.14
CA MET A 1 -36.48 10.70 18.64
C MET A 1 -37.11 9.35 19.07
N PRO A 2 -38.30 9.22 19.70
CA PRO A 2 -38.82 7.90 20.12
C PRO A 2 -38.92 6.83 19.01
N SER A 3 -39.07 7.24 17.75
CA SER A 3 -39.11 6.32 16.60
C SER A 3 -37.76 5.66 16.30
N ILE A 4 -36.64 6.39 16.44
CA ILE A 4 -35.29 5.83 16.25
C ILE A 4 -34.96 4.88 17.40
N ASP A 5 -35.26 5.27 18.65
CA ASP A 5 -35.05 4.40 19.82
C ASP A 5 -35.81 3.09 19.69
N LYS A 6 -37.05 3.16 19.19
CA LYS A 6 -37.88 1.98 18.91
C LYS A 6 -37.30 1.14 17.76
N ALA A 7 -36.80 1.76 16.69
CA ALA A 7 -36.18 1.05 15.58
C ALA A 7 -34.88 0.34 15.99
N ILE A 8 -34.04 0.98 16.79
CA ILE A 8 -32.84 0.38 17.40
C ILE A 8 -33.24 -0.82 18.27
N THR A 9 -34.25 -0.65 19.13
CA THR A 9 -34.76 -1.72 20.01
C THR A 9 -35.33 -2.89 19.23
N ASN A 10 -35.96 -2.61 18.07
CA ASN A 10 -36.57 -3.61 17.21
C ASN A 10 -35.60 -4.19 16.16
N SER A 11 -34.35 -3.73 16.14
CA SER A 11 -33.34 -4.10 15.12
C SER A 11 -33.82 -3.88 13.67
N ASP A 12 -34.54 -2.78 13.44
CA ASP A 12 -35.10 -2.44 12.12
C ASP A 12 -34.04 -1.75 11.23
N TYR A 13 -33.15 -2.56 10.65
CA TYR A 13 -32.04 -2.09 9.82
C TYR A 13 -32.50 -1.24 8.63
N GLU A 14 -33.50 -1.70 7.88
CA GLU A 14 -33.99 -1.02 6.67
C GLU A 14 -34.55 0.37 6.99
N TYR A 15 -35.27 0.50 8.10
CA TYR A 15 -35.77 1.79 8.55
C TYR A 15 -34.62 2.74 8.95
N LEU A 16 -33.62 2.24 9.68
CA LEU A 16 -32.46 3.03 10.09
C LEU A 16 -31.62 3.48 8.89
N LYS A 17 -31.38 2.57 7.93
CA LYS A 17 -30.71 2.87 6.67
C LYS A 17 -31.45 3.94 5.86
N SER A 18 -32.77 3.80 5.72
CA SER A 18 -33.61 4.80 5.02
C SER A 18 -33.48 6.18 5.65
N ILE A 19 -33.36 6.27 6.99
CA ILE A 19 -33.13 7.54 7.67
C ILE A 19 -31.77 8.11 7.31
N ILE A 20 -30.70 7.31 7.33
CA ILE A 20 -29.35 7.76 6.94
C ILE A 20 -29.36 8.29 5.50
N GLU A 21 -30.00 7.60 4.56
CA GLU A 21 -30.09 8.04 3.17
C GLU A 21 -30.82 9.37 3.02
N ILE A 22 -31.96 9.55 3.70
CA ILE A 22 -32.70 10.82 3.70
C ILE A 22 -31.81 11.94 4.25
N HIS A 23 -31.11 11.68 5.36
CA HIS A 23 -30.20 12.64 5.96
C HIS A 23 -29.07 12.98 4.98
N ARG A 24 -28.43 12.00 4.34
CA ARG A 24 -27.38 12.25 3.35
C ARG A 24 -27.87 13.18 2.23
N CYS A 25 -29.05 12.91 1.67
CA CYS A 25 -29.63 13.78 0.65
C CYS A 25 -29.89 15.20 1.16
N LEU A 26 -30.28 15.38 2.42
CA LEU A 26 -30.46 16.72 2.99
C LEU A 26 -29.12 17.46 3.07
N LEU A 27 -28.05 16.80 3.50
CA LEU A 27 -26.73 17.45 3.56
C LEU A 27 -26.25 17.82 2.15
N GLU A 28 -26.40 16.94 1.16
CA GLU A 28 -26.01 17.21 -0.22
C GLU A 28 -26.76 18.43 -0.81
N ILE A 29 -28.03 18.63 -0.44
CA ILE A 29 -28.86 19.73 -0.96
C ILE A 29 -28.58 21.06 -0.22
N PHE A 30 -28.41 21.00 1.10
CA PHE A 30 -28.34 22.18 1.97
C PHE A 30 -26.95 22.40 2.56
N GLU A 31 -25.91 21.91 1.90
CA GLU A 31 -24.53 21.92 2.42
C GLU A 31 -24.15 23.32 2.92
N ASP A 32 -24.20 24.34 2.06
CA ASP A 32 -23.80 25.70 2.44
C ASP A 32 -24.59 26.26 3.63
N GLU A 33 -25.90 25.97 3.72
CA GLU A 33 -26.78 26.41 4.83
C GLU A 33 -26.41 25.73 6.16
N PHE A 34 -26.13 24.41 6.11
CA PHE A 34 -25.68 23.66 7.28
C PHE A 34 -24.37 24.19 7.87
N PHE A 35 -23.48 24.71 7.02
CA PHE A 35 -22.19 25.24 7.46
C PHE A 35 -22.18 26.77 7.70
N GLU A 36 -23.28 27.51 7.48
CA GLU A 36 -23.35 28.96 7.74
C GLU A 36 -23.95 29.30 9.12
N GLU A 37 -24.97 28.58 9.58
CA GLU A 37 -25.66 28.86 10.86
C GLU A 37 -25.26 27.87 11.97
N VAL A 38 -24.15 28.12 12.65
CA VAL A 38 -23.56 27.14 13.58
C VAL A 38 -23.77 27.58 15.03
N THR A 39 -24.83 27.05 15.63
CA THR A 39 -25.14 27.16 17.07
C THR A 39 -25.41 25.75 17.65
N GLU A 40 -25.50 25.62 18.97
CA GLU A 40 -25.83 24.34 19.65
C GLU A 40 -27.20 23.75 19.21
N ASN A 41 -28.08 24.56 18.61
CA ASN A 41 -29.36 24.14 18.04
C ASN A 41 -29.41 24.24 16.51
N SER A 42 -28.25 24.28 15.85
CA SER A 42 -28.20 24.26 14.39
C SER A 42 -28.76 22.95 13.84
N ASP A 43 -29.36 23.01 12.66
CA ASP A 43 -29.82 21.81 11.96
C ASP A 43 -28.67 20.82 11.76
N PHE A 44 -27.43 21.31 11.60
CA PHE A 44 -26.23 20.49 11.46
C PHE A 44 -25.91 19.69 12.74
N HIS A 45 -26.11 20.30 13.91
CA HIS A 45 -25.95 19.62 15.20
C HIS A 45 -26.94 18.47 15.36
N ILE A 46 -28.22 18.74 15.10
CA ILE A 46 -29.31 17.76 15.19
C ILE A 46 -29.08 16.63 14.20
N PHE A 47 -28.66 16.98 12.98
CA PHE A 47 -28.29 16.04 11.94
C PHE A 47 -27.22 15.05 12.41
N LEU A 48 -26.08 15.54 12.92
CA LEU A 48 -25.00 14.67 13.38
C LEU A 48 -25.39 13.87 14.64
N GLU A 49 -26.24 14.42 15.49
CA GLU A 49 -26.81 13.70 16.63
C GLU A 49 -27.68 12.50 16.17
N VAL A 50 -28.53 12.69 15.15
CA VAL A 50 -29.30 11.59 14.55
C VAL A 50 -28.38 10.51 13.99
N ILE A 51 -27.40 10.91 13.17
CA ILE A 51 -26.48 9.96 12.52
C ILE A 51 -25.69 9.16 13.56
N THR A 52 -25.04 9.83 14.51
CA THR A 52 -24.25 9.14 15.54
C THR A 52 -25.10 8.26 16.46
N LYS A 53 -26.37 8.62 16.69
CA LYS A 53 -27.31 7.78 17.41
C LYS A 53 -27.70 6.53 16.62
N ILE A 54 -27.94 6.65 15.32
CA ILE A 54 -28.19 5.48 14.47
C ILE A 54 -26.96 4.56 14.45
N CYS A 55 -25.76 5.12 14.33
CA CYS A 55 -24.49 4.37 14.40
C CYS A 55 -24.21 3.71 15.76
N SER A 56 -24.98 4.02 16.81
CA SER A 56 -24.91 3.29 18.08
C SER A 56 -25.62 1.92 18.02
N PHE A 57 -26.36 1.65 16.95
CA PHE A 57 -26.80 0.32 16.60
C PHE A 57 -25.56 -0.53 16.28
N ASN A 58 -25.41 -1.66 16.97
CA ASN A 58 -24.22 -2.52 16.91
C ASN A 58 -24.15 -3.34 15.61
N ASP A 59 -24.13 -2.66 14.47
CA ASP A 59 -24.06 -3.21 13.12
C ASP A 59 -23.15 -2.33 12.27
N PHE A 60 -21.98 -2.87 11.91
CA PHE A 60 -20.98 -2.16 11.13
C PHE A 60 -21.49 -1.71 9.76
N ARG A 61 -22.54 -2.35 9.23
CA ARG A 61 -23.14 -1.99 7.93
C ARG A 61 -23.77 -0.61 7.98
N LEU A 62 -24.39 -0.21 9.10
CA LEU A 62 -24.91 1.16 9.23
C LEU A 62 -23.78 2.19 9.36
N LEU A 63 -22.69 1.84 10.04
CA LEU A 63 -21.50 2.69 10.06
C LEU A 63 -20.96 2.87 8.64
N TYR A 64 -20.90 1.80 7.85
CA TYR A 64 -20.41 1.82 6.47
C TYR A 64 -21.17 2.81 5.58
N GLU A 65 -22.51 2.84 5.69
CA GLU A 65 -23.36 3.78 4.94
C GLU A 65 -23.04 5.26 5.23
N THR A 66 -22.38 5.56 6.35
CA THR A 66 -22.00 6.93 6.74
C THR A 66 -20.58 7.34 6.35
N PHE A 67 -19.78 6.48 5.71
CA PHE A 67 -18.38 6.80 5.43
C PHE A 67 -18.22 8.01 4.50
N HIS A 68 -18.99 8.06 3.41
CA HIS A 68 -18.96 9.18 2.47
C HIS A 68 -19.30 10.50 3.15
N LEU A 69 -20.32 10.50 4.00
CA LEU A 69 -20.73 11.67 4.78
C LEU A 69 -19.55 12.27 5.58
N TRP A 70 -18.80 11.43 6.29
CA TRP A 70 -17.67 11.90 7.09
C TRP A 70 -16.48 12.37 6.26
N ILE A 71 -16.26 11.75 5.10
CA ILE A 71 -15.23 12.20 4.14
C ILE A 71 -15.61 13.59 3.63
N ASP A 72 -16.84 13.76 3.14
CA ASP A 72 -17.33 15.04 2.58
C ASP A 72 -17.27 16.17 3.61
N ILE A 73 -17.69 15.90 4.87
CA ILE A 73 -17.59 16.89 5.96
C ILE A 73 -16.14 17.30 6.22
N SER A 74 -15.21 16.33 6.22
CA SER A 74 -13.79 16.60 6.49
C SER A 74 -13.16 17.40 5.36
N ASP A 75 -13.46 17.06 4.11
CA ASP A 75 -12.96 17.74 2.92
C ASP A 75 -13.49 19.19 2.87
N SER A 76 -14.79 19.41 3.10
CA SER A 76 -15.38 20.74 3.15
C SER A 76 -14.80 21.63 4.26
N LEU A 77 -14.35 21.06 5.38
CA LEU A 77 -13.65 21.79 6.44
C LEU A 77 -12.21 22.15 6.08
N ASN A 78 -11.50 21.25 5.40
CA ASN A 78 -10.12 21.47 4.94
C ASN A 78 -10.05 22.53 3.83
N GLU A 79 -11.01 22.54 2.91
CA GLU A 79 -11.06 23.52 1.81
C GLU A 79 -11.45 24.92 2.28
N ARG A 80 -12.20 25.03 3.38
CA ARG A 80 -12.75 26.29 3.89
C ARG A 80 -12.33 26.56 5.34
N PRO A 81 -11.05 26.91 5.60
CA PRO A 81 -10.49 27.08 6.95
C PRO A 81 -11.10 28.23 7.78
N GLY A 82 -12.02 29.02 7.19
CA GLY A 82 -12.78 30.08 7.90
C GLY A 82 -13.93 29.57 8.77
N ARG A 83 -14.30 28.28 8.69
CA ARG A 83 -15.43 27.66 9.40
C ARG A 83 -15.12 27.23 10.84
N SER A 84 -14.45 28.09 11.62
CA SER A 84 -13.95 27.75 12.97
C SER A 84 -15.03 27.29 13.97
N LEU A 85 -16.27 27.73 13.80
CA LEU A 85 -17.40 27.40 14.68
C LEU A 85 -17.88 25.94 14.56
N ILE A 86 -17.54 25.26 13.46
CA ILE A 86 -18.03 23.91 13.13
C ILE A 86 -17.09 22.84 13.68
N TYR A 87 -15.81 23.17 13.79
CA TYR A 87 -14.79 22.27 14.30
C TYR A 87 -15.18 21.64 15.64
N PRO A 88 -15.68 22.35 16.66
CA PRO A 88 -16.09 21.73 17.92
C PRO A 88 -17.24 20.74 17.77
N ILE A 89 -18.18 20.98 16.84
CA ILE A 89 -19.32 20.10 16.58
C ILE A 89 -18.82 18.82 15.88
N VAL A 90 -18.03 18.97 14.83
CA VAL A 90 -17.46 17.84 14.08
C VAL A 90 -16.48 17.06 14.95
N GLU A 91 -15.70 17.71 15.80
CA GLU A 91 -14.85 17.05 16.79
C GLU A 91 -15.69 16.22 17.77
N LYS A 92 -16.78 16.77 18.33
CA LYS A 92 -17.67 16.03 19.24
C LYS A 92 -18.23 14.77 18.58
N TYR A 93 -18.91 14.92 17.44
CA TYR A 93 -19.61 13.80 16.80
C TYR A 93 -18.66 12.86 16.06
N GLY A 94 -17.61 13.40 15.46
CA GLY A 94 -16.53 12.62 14.87
C GLY A 94 -15.82 11.76 15.91
N ASN A 95 -15.57 12.27 17.12
CA ASN A 95 -15.01 11.44 18.20
C ASN A 95 -15.93 10.29 18.61
N ILE A 96 -17.26 10.49 18.61
CA ILE A 96 -18.25 9.43 18.86
C ILE A 96 -18.20 8.38 17.75
N PHE A 97 -18.21 8.81 16.48
CA PHE A 97 -18.10 7.93 15.34
C PHE A 97 -16.79 7.15 15.34
N LEU A 98 -15.65 7.81 15.57
CA LEU A 98 -14.33 7.18 15.65
C LEU A 98 -14.28 6.10 16.74
N LYS A 99 -14.95 6.33 17.88
CA LYS A 99 -15.08 5.33 18.94
C LYS A 99 -15.90 4.13 18.48
N GLN A 100 -17.07 4.35 17.87
CA GLN A 100 -17.92 3.26 17.35
C GLN A 100 -17.21 2.46 16.26
N LEU A 101 -16.50 3.16 15.36
CA LEU A 101 -15.72 2.56 14.30
C LEU A 101 -14.59 1.70 14.88
N TYR A 102 -13.87 2.21 15.88
CA TYR A 102 -12.85 1.43 16.61
C TYR A 102 -13.41 0.17 17.27
N GLU A 103 -14.59 0.25 17.88
CA GLU A 103 -15.27 -0.89 18.52
C GLU A 103 -15.69 -1.96 17.50
N ASN A 104 -15.86 -1.60 16.22
CA ASN A 104 -16.18 -2.51 15.11
C ASN A 104 -14.96 -2.96 14.28
N MET A 105 -13.72 -2.59 14.67
CA MET A 105 -12.50 -3.04 14.00
C MET A 105 -12.12 -4.50 14.25
N PRO A 106 -12.27 -5.05 15.48
CA PRO A 106 -11.97 -6.45 15.73
C PRO A 106 -12.85 -7.36 14.86
N VAL A 107 -12.23 -8.38 14.27
CA VAL A 107 -12.95 -9.42 13.54
C VAL A 107 -13.16 -10.65 14.39
N ASP A 108 -14.07 -11.50 13.95
CA ASP A 108 -14.28 -12.81 14.55
C ASP A 108 -13.03 -13.69 14.42
N GLU A 109 -12.88 -14.65 15.36
CA GLU A 109 -11.68 -15.48 15.47
C GLU A 109 -11.41 -16.30 14.20
N ASP A 110 -12.46 -16.74 13.50
CA ASP A 110 -12.33 -17.52 12.26
C ASP A 110 -11.62 -16.71 11.16
N LEU A 111 -11.94 -15.42 11.03
CA LEU A 111 -11.38 -14.51 10.03
C LEU A 111 -9.92 -14.10 10.34
N LEU A 112 -9.44 -14.29 11.58
CA LEU A 112 -8.04 -13.98 11.95
C LEU A 112 -7.03 -14.90 11.27
N HIS A 113 -7.46 -16.10 10.86
CA HIS A 113 -6.63 -17.08 10.19
C HIS A 113 -6.51 -16.85 8.68
N GLU A 114 -7.17 -15.82 8.15
CA GLU A 114 -7.12 -15.40 6.75
C GLU A 114 -6.29 -14.11 6.59
N THR A 115 -6.17 -13.64 5.35
CA THR A 115 -5.62 -12.30 5.05
C THR A 115 -6.70 -11.46 4.38
N LEU A 116 -6.64 -10.14 4.51
CA LEU A 116 -7.62 -9.21 3.93
C LEU A 116 -7.70 -9.30 2.39
N TYR A 117 -6.71 -9.93 1.75
CA TYR A 117 -6.68 -10.18 0.31
C TYR A 117 -7.53 -11.38 -0.13
N VAL A 118 -7.70 -12.36 0.75
CA VAL A 118 -8.41 -13.62 0.46
C VAL A 118 -9.53 -13.90 1.45
N MET A 119 -9.93 -12.88 2.21
CA MET A 119 -10.96 -12.97 3.23
C MET A 119 -12.29 -13.40 2.59
N ASP A 120 -12.90 -14.45 3.13
CA ASP A 120 -14.14 -15.01 2.58
C ASP A 120 -15.35 -14.08 2.78
N ASP A 121 -15.35 -13.28 3.85
CA ASP A 121 -16.37 -12.27 4.11
C ASP A 121 -16.06 -10.96 3.37
N GLU A 122 -16.64 -10.81 2.18
CA GLU A 122 -16.48 -9.60 1.35
C GLU A 122 -17.04 -8.33 2.01
N GLU A 123 -18.06 -8.44 2.87
CA GLU A 123 -18.65 -7.27 3.54
C GLU A 123 -17.69 -6.72 4.60
N VAL A 124 -17.13 -7.60 5.44
CA VAL A 124 -16.11 -7.24 6.44
C VAL A 124 -14.85 -6.72 5.74
N ALA A 125 -14.40 -7.40 4.69
CA ALA A 125 -13.22 -6.96 3.94
C ALA A 125 -13.42 -5.57 3.31
N SER A 126 -14.61 -5.31 2.75
CA SER A 126 -14.95 -4.01 2.14
C SER A 126 -15.08 -2.92 3.20
N PHE A 127 -15.77 -3.19 4.30
CA PHE A 127 -15.89 -2.27 5.43
C PHE A 127 -14.51 -1.83 5.92
N ARG A 128 -13.60 -2.78 6.18
CA ARG A 128 -12.25 -2.49 6.66
C ARG A 128 -11.41 -1.72 5.64
N LYS A 129 -11.51 -2.03 4.35
CA LYS A 129 -10.75 -1.30 3.31
C LYS A 129 -11.17 0.17 3.27
N HIS A 130 -12.48 0.44 3.22
CA HIS A 130 -13.00 1.80 3.16
C HIS A 130 -12.90 2.55 4.50
N SER A 131 -12.78 1.83 5.63
CA SER A 131 -12.62 2.47 6.93
C SER A 131 -11.31 3.25 7.04
N ILE A 132 -10.27 2.82 6.32
CA ILE A 132 -8.98 3.54 6.29
C ILE A 132 -9.16 4.93 5.70
N ASP A 133 -9.89 5.07 4.60
CA ASP A 133 -10.11 6.34 3.91
C ASP A 133 -10.85 7.34 4.81
N VAL A 134 -11.97 6.92 5.42
CA VAL A 134 -12.73 7.78 6.34
C VAL A 134 -11.93 8.15 7.59
N LEU A 135 -11.12 7.24 8.13
CA LEU A 135 -10.24 7.53 9.27
C LEU A 135 -9.18 8.58 8.90
N VAL A 136 -8.56 8.45 7.73
CA VAL A 136 -7.57 9.43 7.25
C VAL A 136 -8.20 10.80 7.05
N SER A 137 -9.38 10.86 6.43
CA SER A 137 -10.13 12.12 6.27
C SER A 137 -10.48 12.74 7.63
N LEU A 138 -11.03 11.98 8.58
CA LEU A 138 -11.36 12.52 9.90
C LEU A 138 -10.15 12.96 10.71
N PHE A 139 -9.03 12.22 10.68
CA PHE A 139 -7.81 12.63 11.37
C PHE A 139 -7.08 13.80 10.72
N SER A 140 -7.50 14.25 9.53
CA SER A 140 -7.04 15.52 8.98
C SER A 140 -7.63 16.74 9.72
N VAL A 141 -8.82 16.57 10.31
CA VAL A 141 -9.55 17.63 11.04
C VAL A 141 -9.58 17.42 12.56
N ILE A 142 -9.47 16.18 13.04
CA ILE A 142 -9.48 15.81 14.47
C ILE A 142 -8.07 15.37 14.93
N GLU A 143 -7.66 15.78 16.14
CA GLU A 143 -6.35 15.43 16.68
C GLU A 143 -6.22 13.92 16.98
N SER A 144 -5.39 13.22 16.20
CA SER A 144 -5.20 11.76 16.32
C SER A 144 -4.29 11.31 17.47
N LYS A 145 -3.60 12.25 18.16
CA LYS A 145 -2.63 11.93 19.23
C LYS A 145 -3.25 11.18 20.41
N ASN A 146 -4.46 11.54 20.81
CA ASN A 146 -5.14 10.89 21.94
C ASN A 146 -5.52 9.44 21.60
N TYR A 147 -5.92 9.19 20.34
CA TYR A 147 -6.22 7.85 19.85
C TYR A 147 -5.00 6.95 19.87
N TYR A 148 -3.83 7.45 19.43
CA TYR A 148 -2.59 6.70 19.52
C TYR A 148 -2.31 6.23 20.96
N ASN A 149 -2.33 7.17 21.92
CA ASN A 149 -2.04 6.85 23.32
C ASN A 149 -3.04 5.84 23.92
N ASN A 150 -4.32 6.01 23.61
CA ASN A 150 -5.37 5.09 24.06
C ASN A 150 -5.15 3.69 23.50
N ILE A 151 -4.83 3.58 22.22
CA ILE A 151 -4.60 2.28 21.57
C ILE A 151 -3.35 1.60 22.14
N ILE A 152 -2.25 2.33 22.35
CA ILE A 152 -1.06 1.78 23.02
C ILE A 152 -1.42 1.26 24.44
N GLY A 153 -2.30 1.96 25.16
CA GLY A 153 -2.86 1.48 26.42
C GLY A 153 -3.67 0.18 26.27
N CYS A 154 -4.53 0.09 25.26
CA CYS A 154 -5.32 -1.10 24.93
C CYS A 154 -4.47 -2.31 24.59
N LEU A 155 -3.40 -2.13 23.79
CA LEU A 155 -2.46 -3.19 23.41
C LEU A 155 -1.78 -3.80 24.64
N LYS A 156 -1.40 -2.97 25.62
CA LYS A 156 -0.80 -3.42 26.88
C LYS A 156 -1.79 -4.15 27.78
N ALA A 157 -3.04 -3.71 27.79
CA ALA A 157 -4.09 -4.28 28.62
C ALA A 157 -4.59 -5.64 28.11
N ASN A 158 -4.47 -5.92 26.81
CA ASN A 158 -5.05 -7.10 26.16
C ASN A 158 -4.00 -7.94 25.41
N PRO A 159 -2.95 -8.46 26.07
CA PRO A 159 -1.81 -9.09 25.39
C PRO A 159 -2.15 -10.44 24.71
N THR A 160 -3.31 -11.03 24.99
CA THR A 160 -3.70 -12.36 24.49
C THR A 160 -4.89 -12.34 23.53
N SER A 161 -5.60 -11.22 23.40
CA SER A 161 -6.81 -11.12 22.57
C SER A 161 -6.43 -10.67 21.16
N PHE A 162 -6.06 -11.61 20.30
CA PHE A 162 -5.53 -11.29 18.97
C PHE A 162 -6.50 -10.51 18.09
N ASN A 163 -7.81 -10.73 18.20
CA ASN A 163 -8.83 -9.92 17.51
C ASN A 163 -8.78 -8.45 17.92
N VAL A 164 -8.68 -8.18 19.23
CA VAL A 164 -8.58 -6.82 19.76
C VAL A 164 -7.25 -6.19 19.38
N ILE A 165 -6.13 -6.92 19.53
CA ILE A 165 -4.80 -6.46 19.13
C ILE A 165 -4.78 -6.10 17.64
N GLU A 166 -5.30 -6.98 16.80
CA GLU A 166 -5.33 -6.81 15.36
C GLU A 166 -6.20 -5.60 14.98
N GLY A 167 -7.43 -5.49 15.48
CA GLY A 167 -8.30 -4.34 15.24
C GLY A 167 -7.69 -3.02 15.72
N SER A 168 -7.01 -3.04 16.88
CA SER A 168 -6.24 -1.90 17.40
C SER A 168 -5.11 -1.48 16.45
N LEU A 169 -4.32 -2.46 15.97
CA LEU A 169 -3.24 -2.20 15.03
C LEU A 169 -3.76 -1.71 13.68
N TYR A 170 -4.90 -2.24 13.21
CA TYR A 170 -5.52 -1.83 11.97
C TYR A 170 -5.96 -0.37 12.01
N PHE A 171 -6.59 0.04 13.11
CA PHE A 171 -6.96 1.44 13.32
C PHE A 171 -5.73 2.36 13.36
N LEU A 172 -4.60 1.89 13.89
CA LEU A 172 -3.35 2.65 13.92
C LEU A 172 -2.77 2.96 12.53
N ILE A 173 -3.12 2.20 11.49
CA ILE A 173 -2.67 2.47 10.12
C ILE A 173 -3.05 3.90 9.70
N SER A 174 -4.24 4.38 10.07
CA SER A 174 -4.68 5.75 9.75
C SER A 174 -4.24 6.80 10.79
N VAL A 175 -3.96 6.39 12.02
CA VAL A 175 -3.50 7.29 13.09
C VAL A 175 -2.04 7.68 12.91
N ILE A 176 -1.16 6.73 12.56
CA ILE A 176 0.28 6.96 12.50
C ILE A 176 0.66 8.10 11.55
N PRO A 177 0.18 8.14 10.29
CA PRO A 177 0.57 9.19 9.33
C PRO A 177 0.11 10.59 9.73
N THR A 178 -0.99 10.68 10.51
CA THR A 178 -1.59 11.95 10.93
C THR A 178 -1.10 12.40 12.30
N SER A 179 -0.62 11.47 13.13
CA SER A 179 -0.11 11.76 14.45
C SER A 179 1.24 12.48 14.37
N LYS A 180 1.39 13.59 15.09
CA LYS A 180 2.69 14.29 15.23
C LYS A 180 3.63 13.61 16.22
N ILE A 181 3.49 12.30 16.40
CA ILE A 181 4.27 11.51 17.35
C ILE A 181 5.58 11.09 16.66
N ILE A 182 6.69 11.18 17.40
CA ILE A 182 8.03 10.92 16.86
C ILE A 182 8.57 9.58 17.38
N ASP A 183 8.17 9.17 18.60
CA ASP A 183 8.63 7.93 19.22
C ASP A 183 7.58 6.82 19.11
N HIS A 184 7.89 5.83 18.28
CA HIS A 184 7.09 4.62 18.07
C HIS A 184 7.83 3.34 18.49
N ASN A 185 8.93 3.46 19.24
CA ASN A 185 9.76 2.31 19.59
C ASN A 185 8.99 1.22 20.34
N GLU A 186 8.10 1.63 21.24
CA GLU A 186 7.26 0.70 22.00
C GLU A 186 6.33 -0.12 21.08
N LEU A 187 5.65 0.54 20.14
CA LEU A 187 4.78 -0.12 19.16
C LEU A 187 5.57 -1.09 18.28
N VAL A 188 6.75 -0.66 17.81
CA VAL A 188 7.64 -1.50 16.99
C VAL A 188 8.08 -2.74 17.76
N LEU A 189 8.56 -2.58 19.00
CA LEU A 189 8.99 -3.71 19.83
C LEU A 189 7.83 -4.67 20.13
N PHE A 190 6.63 -4.14 20.37
CA PHE A 190 5.43 -4.95 20.56
C PHE A 190 5.13 -5.80 19.33
N ILE A 191 5.11 -5.21 18.13
CA ILE A 191 4.86 -5.95 16.88
C ILE A 191 5.96 -7.00 16.61
N LEU A 192 7.22 -6.64 16.82
CA LEU A 192 8.35 -7.55 16.60
C LEU A 192 8.37 -8.74 17.56
N SER A 193 7.62 -8.68 18.67
CA SER A 193 7.49 -9.78 19.63
C SER A 193 6.55 -10.90 19.17
N PHE A 194 5.76 -10.69 18.11
CA PHE A 194 4.79 -11.68 17.65
C PHE A 194 5.45 -12.94 17.06
N PRO A 195 5.07 -14.15 17.53
CA PRO A 195 5.59 -15.42 17.04
C PRO A 195 5.24 -15.67 15.56
N ALA A 196 5.83 -16.70 14.95
CA ALA A 196 5.57 -17.03 13.54
C ALA A 196 4.20 -17.68 13.34
N GLU A 197 3.69 -18.28 14.41
CA GLU A 197 2.41 -18.98 14.51
C GLU A 197 1.25 -18.03 14.87
N SER A 198 1.51 -16.72 14.98
CA SER A 198 0.46 -15.72 15.17
C SER A 198 -0.56 -15.73 14.02
N PRO A 199 -1.81 -15.31 14.26
CA PRO A 199 -2.83 -15.28 13.21
C PRO A 199 -2.39 -14.47 11.99
N LEU A 200 -2.81 -14.91 10.79
CA LEU A 200 -2.33 -14.35 9.53
C LEU A 200 -2.75 -12.90 9.37
N LEU A 201 -3.98 -12.55 9.72
CA LEU A 201 -4.48 -11.18 9.63
C LEU A 201 -3.68 -10.24 10.55
N LEU A 202 -3.33 -10.72 11.76
CA LEU A 202 -2.48 -9.98 12.69
C LEU A 202 -1.09 -9.69 12.11
N LEU A 203 -0.46 -10.69 11.49
CA LEU A 203 0.85 -10.53 10.86
C LEU A 203 0.79 -9.64 9.61
N GLU A 204 -0.29 -9.72 8.83
CA GLU A 204 -0.54 -8.85 7.68
C GLU A 204 -0.70 -7.38 8.12
N THR A 205 -1.59 -7.13 9.07
CA THR A 205 -1.82 -5.80 9.66
C THR A 205 -0.54 -5.25 10.29
N SER A 206 0.25 -6.10 10.95
CA SER A 206 1.57 -5.74 11.47
C SER A 206 2.53 -5.27 10.37
N CYS A 207 2.56 -5.92 9.20
CA CYS A 207 3.36 -5.47 8.06
C CYS A 207 2.95 -4.06 7.62
N LYS A 208 1.64 -3.80 7.53
CA LYS A 208 1.07 -2.49 7.12
C LYS A 208 1.38 -1.40 8.15
N VAL A 209 1.23 -1.67 9.45
CA VAL A 209 1.60 -0.71 10.50
C VAL A 209 3.08 -0.36 10.44
N LEU A 210 3.95 -1.37 10.29
CA LEU A 210 5.39 -1.14 10.17
C LEU A 210 5.73 -0.33 8.91
N SER A 211 4.96 -0.44 7.83
CA SER A 211 5.19 0.35 6.62
C SER A 211 4.80 1.82 6.79
N GLU A 212 3.72 2.12 7.52
CA GLU A 212 3.35 3.50 7.86
C GLU A 212 4.38 4.20 8.74
N LEU A 213 5.18 3.43 9.50
CA LEU A 213 6.29 3.95 10.30
C LEU A 213 7.56 4.18 9.49
N ALA A 214 7.68 3.65 8.27
CA ALA A 214 8.90 3.77 7.46
C ALA A 214 9.33 5.23 7.22
N PRO A 215 8.43 6.20 6.94
CA PRO A 215 8.76 7.62 6.87
C PRO A 215 9.52 8.16 8.08
N ILE A 216 9.09 7.79 9.27
CA ILE A 216 9.60 8.33 10.54
C ILE A 216 10.89 7.60 10.91
N LEU A 217 10.87 6.26 10.89
CA LEU A 217 12.00 5.43 11.33
C LEU A 217 13.25 5.61 10.46
N LEU A 218 13.07 5.81 9.16
CA LEU A 218 14.18 6.02 8.23
C LEU A 218 14.72 7.45 8.25
N GLN A 219 13.89 8.44 8.61
CA GLN A 219 14.35 9.82 8.78
C GLN A 219 15.34 9.95 9.95
N TYR A 220 15.19 9.14 10.98
CA TYR A 220 16.00 9.18 12.20
C TYR A 220 17.00 8.02 12.34
N ASP A 221 17.25 7.25 11.27
CA ASP A 221 18.15 6.08 11.27
C ASP A 221 17.91 5.14 12.46
N SER A 222 16.65 4.77 12.70
CA SER A 222 16.29 3.93 13.86
C SER A 222 17.01 2.58 13.83
N PRO A 223 17.55 2.11 14.98
CA PRO A 223 18.19 0.80 15.08
C PRO A 223 17.22 -0.36 14.83
N GLN A 224 15.91 -0.12 14.92
CA GLN A 224 14.89 -1.15 14.71
C GLN A 224 14.71 -1.55 13.25
N VAL A 225 15.24 -0.78 12.29
CA VAL A 225 15.09 -1.05 10.85
C VAL A 225 15.61 -2.44 10.48
N GLU A 226 16.68 -2.92 11.12
CA GLU A 226 17.21 -4.28 10.92
C GLU A 226 16.23 -5.37 11.40
N ASN A 227 15.64 -5.18 12.58
CA ASN A 227 14.68 -6.13 13.14
C ASN A 227 13.38 -6.15 12.32
N ILE A 228 12.91 -4.98 11.88
CA ILE A 228 11.76 -4.83 10.98
C ILE A 228 12.03 -5.52 9.65
N PHE A 229 13.21 -5.31 9.06
CA PHE A 229 13.57 -5.99 7.82
C PHE A 229 13.55 -7.51 8.00
N SER A 230 14.11 -8.02 9.10
CA SER A 230 14.09 -9.46 9.41
C SER A 230 12.67 -10.00 9.61
N PHE A 231 11.80 -9.24 10.28
CA PHE A 231 10.38 -9.56 10.43
C PHE A 231 9.68 -9.64 9.07
N LEU A 232 9.87 -8.65 8.19
CA LEU A 232 9.26 -8.63 6.87
C LEU A 232 9.77 -9.78 5.99
N LEU A 233 11.06 -10.14 6.09
CA LEU A 233 11.61 -11.31 5.39
C LEU A 233 10.96 -12.62 5.86
N ARG A 234 10.71 -12.74 7.17
CA ARG A 234 9.96 -13.87 7.74
C ARG A 234 8.55 -13.93 7.16
N CYS A 235 7.80 -12.83 7.17
CA CYS A 235 6.45 -12.77 6.59
C CYS A 235 6.47 -13.10 5.08
N LEU A 236 7.45 -12.60 4.32
CA LEU A 236 7.62 -12.89 2.89
C LEU A 236 7.86 -14.39 2.60
N SER A 237 8.33 -15.15 3.57
CA SER A 237 8.50 -16.61 3.43
C SER A 237 7.17 -17.37 3.47
N HIS A 238 6.14 -16.80 4.09
CA HIS A 238 4.80 -17.38 4.20
C HIS A 238 3.96 -17.03 2.98
N SER A 239 3.33 -18.01 2.32
CA SER A 239 2.62 -17.82 1.03
C SER A 239 1.52 -16.77 1.06
N TRP A 240 0.78 -16.66 2.16
CA TRP A 240 -0.37 -15.75 2.26
C TRP A 240 0.01 -14.31 2.65
N LEU A 241 1.22 -14.11 3.19
CA LEU A 241 1.69 -12.80 3.66
C LEU A 241 2.62 -12.12 2.65
N GLN A 242 2.91 -12.76 1.51
CA GLN A 242 3.96 -12.29 0.59
C GLN A 242 3.65 -10.92 0.01
N MET A 243 2.39 -10.66 -0.34
CA MET A 243 1.97 -9.36 -0.88
C MET A 243 2.20 -8.24 0.14
N ALA A 244 1.57 -8.34 1.31
CA ALA A 244 1.72 -7.36 2.39
C ALA A 244 3.19 -7.13 2.77
N ALA A 245 3.98 -8.21 2.94
CA ALA A 245 5.40 -8.08 3.26
C ALA A 245 6.20 -7.40 2.13
N SER A 246 5.91 -7.72 0.86
CA SER A 246 6.60 -7.13 -0.29
C SER A 246 6.29 -5.64 -0.46
N ASP A 247 5.04 -5.24 -0.25
CA ASP A 247 4.60 -3.84 -0.32
C ASP A 247 5.23 -3.02 0.82
N SER A 248 5.25 -3.57 2.04
CA SER A 248 5.94 -2.95 3.17
C SER A 248 7.44 -2.81 2.91
N LEU A 249 8.10 -3.85 2.38
CA LEU A 249 9.52 -3.77 2.01
C LEU A 249 9.80 -2.68 0.97
N LEU A 250 8.91 -2.51 -0.02
CA LEU A 250 9.05 -1.47 -1.03
C LEU A 250 9.09 -0.08 -0.40
N LEU A 251 8.22 0.21 0.56
CA LEU A 251 8.22 1.50 1.27
C LEU A 251 9.54 1.77 2.01
N TYR A 252 10.10 0.75 2.68
CA TYR A 252 11.41 0.87 3.32
C TYR A 252 12.54 1.10 2.30
N CYS A 253 12.51 0.37 1.17
CA CYS A 253 13.51 0.51 0.10
C CYS A 253 13.42 1.89 -0.59
N CYS A 254 12.19 2.41 -0.78
CA CYS A 254 11.92 3.70 -1.39
C CYS A 254 12.53 4.88 -0.63
N LYS A 255 12.61 4.80 0.69
CA LYS A 255 13.28 5.84 1.50
C LYS A 255 14.76 5.55 1.75
N GLY A 256 15.15 4.27 1.82
CA GLY A 256 16.51 3.77 1.62
C GLY A 256 17.53 4.25 2.65
N SER A 257 17.93 3.37 3.57
CA SER A 257 19.06 3.59 4.48
C SER A 257 20.33 2.88 3.99
N LYS A 258 21.50 3.30 4.48
CA LYS A 258 22.78 2.61 4.20
C LYS A 258 22.73 1.12 4.56
N TYR A 259 22.01 0.79 5.64
CA TYR A 259 21.79 -0.59 6.04
C TYR A 259 21.06 -1.40 4.96
N LEU A 260 19.95 -0.89 4.42
CA LEU A 260 19.17 -1.61 3.39
C LEU A 260 19.96 -1.81 2.10
N ILE A 261 20.82 -0.85 1.73
CA ILE A 261 21.74 -0.98 0.59
C ILE A 261 22.67 -2.20 0.78
N SER A 262 23.14 -2.45 2.00
CA SER A 262 23.98 -3.62 2.28
C SER A 262 23.25 -4.97 2.15
N LYS A 263 21.91 -4.97 2.10
CA LYS A 263 21.08 -6.19 2.02
C LYS A 263 20.54 -6.46 0.60
N ILE A 264 20.96 -5.70 -0.41
CA ILE A 264 20.51 -5.87 -1.81
C ILE A 264 20.67 -7.33 -2.28
N GLU A 265 21.80 -7.98 -1.99
CA GLU A 265 22.06 -9.36 -2.40
C GLU A 265 21.04 -10.35 -1.81
N ASN A 266 20.61 -10.14 -0.56
CA ASN A 266 19.59 -10.97 0.06
C ASN A 266 18.25 -10.87 -0.69
N ILE A 267 17.87 -9.65 -1.11
CA ILE A 267 16.63 -9.43 -1.87
C ILE A 267 16.74 -10.06 -3.27
N ILE A 268 17.87 -9.91 -3.95
CA ILE A 268 18.13 -10.56 -5.26
C ILE A 268 18.01 -12.08 -5.15
N ASN A 269 18.56 -12.68 -4.09
CA ASN A 269 18.45 -14.12 -3.85
C ASN A 269 16.98 -14.55 -3.60
N ILE A 270 16.20 -13.75 -2.91
CA ILE A 270 14.76 -14.01 -2.70
C ILE A 270 13.99 -13.93 -4.02
N ILE A 271 14.30 -12.96 -4.89
CA ILE A 271 13.70 -12.85 -6.22
C ILE A 271 14.02 -14.10 -7.04
N SER A 272 15.30 -14.52 -7.09
CA SER A 272 15.72 -15.73 -7.79
C SER A 272 14.96 -16.98 -7.32
N ASN A 273 14.81 -17.14 -6.00
CA ASN A 273 14.04 -18.24 -5.40
C ASN A 273 12.53 -18.13 -5.64
N SER A 274 11.99 -16.93 -5.82
CA SER A 274 10.56 -16.72 -6.09
C SER A 274 10.22 -17.01 -7.55
N ILE A 275 11.10 -16.61 -8.46
CA ILE A 275 11.03 -16.93 -9.89
C ILE A 275 11.10 -18.44 -10.11
N SER A 276 12.05 -19.14 -9.46
CA SER A 276 12.19 -20.59 -9.62
C SER A 276 10.99 -21.39 -9.11
N LYS A 277 10.24 -20.85 -8.15
CA LYS A 277 9.02 -21.45 -7.58
C LYS A 277 7.75 -21.05 -8.34
N ALA A 278 7.84 -20.33 -9.45
CA ALA A 278 6.69 -19.83 -10.22
C ALA A 278 5.66 -19.09 -9.34
N LYS A 279 6.14 -18.26 -8.41
CA LYS A 279 5.29 -17.44 -7.54
C LYS A 279 4.60 -16.32 -8.32
N ASP A 280 3.60 -15.70 -7.68
CA ASP A 280 2.83 -14.59 -8.23
C ASP A 280 3.72 -13.51 -8.87
N THR A 281 3.42 -13.19 -10.13
CA THR A 281 4.12 -12.19 -10.94
C THR A 281 4.13 -10.81 -10.31
N GLN A 282 3.14 -10.48 -9.46
CA GLN A 282 3.07 -9.20 -8.75
C GLN A 282 4.17 -9.08 -7.69
N ILE A 283 4.43 -10.14 -6.92
CA ILE A 283 5.47 -10.15 -5.88
C ILE A 283 6.85 -9.95 -6.51
N VAL A 284 7.12 -10.64 -7.62
CA VAL A 284 8.40 -10.51 -8.34
C VAL A 284 8.61 -9.09 -8.84
N ASP A 285 7.55 -8.44 -9.35
CA ASP A 285 7.61 -7.05 -9.80
C ASP A 285 7.87 -6.08 -8.63
N THR A 286 7.14 -6.21 -7.52
CA THR A 286 7.33 -5.38 -6.32
C THR A 286 8.74 -5.52 -5.74
N LEU A 287 9.23 -6.75 -5.56
CA LEU A 287 10.60 -6.99 -5.07
C LEU A 287 11.66 -6.46 -6.04
N SER A 288 11.42 -6.55 -7.35
CA SER A 288 12.34 -5.99 -8.34
C SER A 288 12.38 -4.46 -8.25
N LYS A 289 11.25 -3.78 -8.03
CA LYS A 289 11.22 -2.34 -7.73
C LYS A 289 12.01 -2.00 -6.45
N CYS A 290 11.95 -2.85 -5.42
CA CYS A 290 12.79 -2.69 -4.22
C CYS A 290 14.28 -2.68 -4.58
N CYS A 291 14.74 -3.69 -5.34
CA CYS A 291 16.14 -3.78 -5.77
C CYS A 291 16.56 -2.56 -6.60
N VAL A 292 15.77 -2.14 -7.59
CA VAL A 292 16.08 -0.97 -8.43
C VAL A 292 16.25 0.28 -7.59
N THR A 293 15.35 0.48 -6.63
CA THR A 293 15.35 1.68 -5.80
C THR A 293 16.57 1.71 -4.88
N LEU A 294 16.96 0.58 -4.30
CA LEU A 294 18.18 0.48 -3.50
C LEU A 294 19.45 0.62 -4.34
N ILE A 295 19.52 -0.03 -5.52
CA ILE A 295 20.64 0.07 -6.46
C ILE A 295 20.84 1.53 -6.87
N SER A 296 19.76 2.27 -7.16
CA SER A 296 19.85 3.69 -7.54
C SER A 296 20.44 4.61 -6.46
N LYS A 297 20.47 4.15 -5.20
CA LYS A 297 21.02 4.87 -4.04
C LYS A 297 22.34 4.28 -3.54
N GLY A 298 22.80 3.16 -4.12
CA GLY A 298 24.02 2.47 -3.74
C GLY A 298 25.28 3.18 -4.22
N ASP A 299 26.44 2.55 -3.96
CA ASP A 299 27.71 3.03 -4.51
C ASP A 299 27.72 2.89 -6.03
N ILE A 300 28.08 3.99 -6.71
CA ILE A 300 28.12 4.13 -8.15
C ILE A 300 28.91 2.99 -8.82
N ASN A 301 29.94 2.48 -8.15
CA ASN A 301 30.80 1.41 -8.67
C ASN A 301 30.17 0.02 -8.64
N SER A 302 29.23 -0.25 -7.72
CA SER A 302 28.57 -1.56 -7.60
C SER A 302 27.28 -1.67 -8.41
N ILE A 303 26.71 -0.53 -8.84
CA ILE A 303 25.48 -0.45 -9.64
C ILE A 303 25.53 -1.37 -10.88
N PRO A 304 26.56 -1.34 -11.75
CA PRO A 304 26.53 -2.12 -12.99
C PRO A 304 26.46 -3.63 -12.75
N LEU A 305 27.18 -4.13 -11.72
CA LEU A 305 27.19 -5.55 -11.37
C LEU A 305 25.83 -6.00 -10.84
N GLN A 306 25.26 -5.24 -9.91
CA GLN A 306 23.97 -5.56 -9.29
C GLN A 306 22.81 -5.45 -10.31
N LEU A 307 22.86 -4.47 -11.22
CA LEU A 307 21.89 -4.35 -12.31
C LEU A 307 21.98 -5.54 -13.28
N SER A 308 23.20 -5.96 -13.60
CA SER A 308 23.44 -7.10 -14.50
C SER A 308 22.89 -8.40 -13.93
N GLN A 309 23.08 -8.65 -12.62
CA GLN A 309 22.48 -9.80 -11.93
C GLN A 309 20.95 -9.77 -11.98
N LEU A 310 20.33 -8.62 -11.66
CA LEU A 310 18.86 -8.50 -11.66
C LEU A 310 18.27 -8.67 -13.08
N CYS A 311 18.85 -8.00 -14.07
CA CYS A 311 18.41 -8.10 -15.46
C CYS A 311 18.58 -9.52 -16.01
N SER A 312 19.73 -10.17 -15.76
CA SER A 312 19.98 -11.53 -16.25
C SER A 312 19.01 -12.55 -15.67
N LEU A 313 18.62 -12.43 -14.38
CA LEU A 313 17.59 -13.28 -13.78
C LEU A 313 16.24 -13.14 -14.50
N GLN A 314 15.80 -11.90 -14.78
CA GLN A 314 14.53 -11.66 -15.46
C GLN A 314 14.56 -12.11 -16.92
N LEU A 315 15.66 -11.84 -17.65
CA LEU A 315 15.82 -12.31 -19.04
C LEU A 315 15.87 -13.84 -19.14
N ALA A 316 16.52 -14.51 -18.17
CA ALA A 316 16.53 -15.97 -18.09
C ALA A 316 15.12 -16.54 -17.87
N HIS A 317 14.32 -15.88 -17.01
CA HIS A 317 12.93 -16.25 -16.79
C HIS A 317 12.09 -16.13 -18.07
N VAL A 318 12.18 -15.01 -18.79
CA VAL A 318 11.49 -14.84 -20.10
C VAL A 318 11.92 -15.92 -21.08
N THR A 319 13.22 -16.24 -21.15
CA THR A 319 13.75 -17.28 -22.04
C THR A 319 13.20 -18.67 -21.69
N GLN A 320 13.02 -18.98 -20.41
CA GLN A 320 12.40 -20.24 -19.96
C GLN A 320 10.92 -20.31 -20.33
N LEU A 321 10.17 -19.22 -20.11
CA LEU A 321 8.75 -19.14 -20.46
C LEU A 321 8.52 -19.31 -21.97
N LEU A 322 9.38 -18.72 -22.81
CA LEU A 322 9.31 -18.86 -24.28
C LEU A 322 9.57 -20.28 -24.78
N LYS A 323 10.39 -21.07 -24.06
CA LYS A 323 10.65 -22.48 -24.40
C LYS A 323 9.46 -23.39 -24.07
N ASN A 324 8.66 -23.01 -23.08
CA ASN A 324 7.46 -23.73 -22.66
C ASN A 324 6.25 -23.29 -23.52
N LYS A 325 6.21 -23.75 -24.78
CA LYS A 325 5.20 -23.44 -25.81
C LYS A 325 3.77 -23.94 -25.50
N ASN A 326 3.16 -23.49 -24.41
CA ASN A 326 1.71 -23.59 -24.24
C ASN A 326 1.10 -22.20 -24.43
N ASP A 327 0.35 -22.02 -25.52
CA ASP A 327 -0.19 -20.75 -26.04
C ASP A 327 -1.06 -19.94 -25.06
N SER A 328 -1.39 -20.47 -23.88
CA SER A 328 -2.21 -19.79 -22.87
C SER A 328 -1.41 -18.97 -21.84
N LYS A 329 -0.06 -18.93 -21.91
CA LYS A 329 0.81 -18.26 -20.91
C LYS A 329 1.54 -17.00 -21.40
N HIS A 330 1.13 -16.41 -22.51
CA HIS A 330 1.76 -15.18 -23.01
C HIS A 330 1.66 -13.98 -22.04
N VAL A 331 0.67 -13.99 -21.13
CA VAL A 331 0.51 -12.98 -20.07
C VAL A 331 1.66 -13.04 -19.06
N ASP A 332 2.23 -14.22 -18.81
CA ASP A 332 3.32 -14.44 -17.85
C ASP A 332 4.65 -13.83 -18.34
N LEU A 333 4.78 -13.55 -19.65
CA LEU A 333 5.94 -12.88 -20.25
C LEU A 333 5.93 -11.36 -19.99
N TYR A 334 4.77 -10.77 -19.71
CA TYR A 334 4.63 -9.32 -19.58
C TYR A 334 5.32 -8.78 -18.32
N SER A 335 5.14 -9.45 -17.18
CA SER A 335 5.67 -8.99 -15.89
C SER A 335 7.21 -8.89 -15.92
N PRO A 336 7.98 -9.93 -16.30
CA PRO A 336 9.44 -9.83 -16.34
C PRO A 336 9.95 -8.76 -17.32
N LEU A 337 9.30 -8.57 -18.48
CA LEU A 337 9.66 -7.54 -19.45
C LEU A 337 9.38 -6.12 -18.94
N GLU A 338 8.24 -5.90 -18.27
CA GLU A 338 7.91 -4.64 -17.61
C GLU A 338 8.81 -4.38 -16.41
N THR A 339 9.24 -5.42 -15.69
CA THR A 339 10.22 -5.30 -14.62
C THR A 339 11.54 -4.78 -15.18
N VAL A 340 12.11 -5.41 -16.23
CA VAL A 340 13.36 -4.92 -16.85
C VAL A 340 13.18 -3.50 -17.41
N SER A 341 12.03 -3.22 -18.03
CA SER A 341 11.70 -1.87 -18.51
C SER A 341 11.69 -0.84 -17.38
N SER A 342 11.11 -1.22 -16.22
CA SER A 342 11.01 -0.38 -15.03
C SER A 342 12.37 -0.13 -14.38
N ILE A 343 13.30 -1.10 -14.43
CA ILE A 343 14.69 -0.91 -13.99
C ILE A 343 15.27 0.35 -14.66
N PHE A 344 15.27 0.42 -15.99
CA PHE A 344 15.83 1.56 -16.73
C PHE A 344 14.98 2.83 -16.64
N LYS A 345 13.67 2.71 -16.41
CA LYS A 345 12.78 3.86 -16.19
C LYS A 345 13.09 4.58 -14.87
N PHE A 346 13.37 3.83 -13.79
CA PHE A 346 13.51 4.38 -12.44
C PHE A 346 14.96 4.54 -11.98
N LEU A 347 15.92 3.92 -12.67
CA LEU A 347 17.34 4.08 -12.36
C LEU A 347 17.78 5.53 -12.63
N LYS A 348 18.06 6.28 -11.55
CA LYS A 348 18.62 7.62 -11.62
C LYS A 348 20.14 7.53 -11.49
N ILE A 349 20.86 7.90 -12.54
CA ILE A 349 22.31 7.97 -12.54
C ILE A 349 22.74 9.44 -12.69
N PRO A 350 23.81 9.91 -12.02
CA PRO A 350 24.39 11.22 -12.27
C PRO A 350 24.74 11.40 -13.75
N ARG A 351 24.42 12.57 -14.34
CA ARG A 351 24.64 12.84 -15.78
C ARG A 351 26.10 12.71 -16.22
N ASP A 352 27.03 12.85 -15.28
CA ASP A 352 28.48 12.81 -15.52
C ASP A 352 29.07 11.41 -15.30
N MET A 353 28.25 10.39 -15.02
CA MET A 353 28.74 9.03 -14.81
C MET A 353 29.20 8.41 -16.14
N ASN A 354 30.36 7.76 -16.11
CA ASN A 354 30.83 6.93 -17.21
C ASN A 354 29.87 5.76 -17.44
N LEU A 355 29.23 5.71 -18.61
CA LEU A 355 28.29 4.65 -18.99
C LEU A 355 28.97 3.36 -19.50
N THR A 356 30.29 3.39 -19.72
CA THR A 356 31.08 2.23 -20.18
C THR A 356 30.80 0.94 -19.40
N PRO A 357 30.67 0.95 -18.06
CA PRO A 357 30.36 -0.26 -17.28
C PRO A 357 28.99 -0.87 -17.58
N PHE A 358 28.04 -0.11 -18.14
CA PHE A 358 26.70 -0.59 -18.50
C PHE A 358 26.62 -1.13 -19.93
N VAL A 359 27.59 -0.81 -20.80
CA VAL A 359 27.59 -1.20 -22.22
C VAL A 359 27.38 -2.71 -22.42
N PRO A 360 28.07 -3.62 -21.68
CA PRO A 360 27.85 -5.05 -21.85
C PRO A 360 26.41 -5.47 -21.57
N LEU A 361 25.81 -4.91 -20.53
CA LEU A 361 24.43 -5.21 -20.13
C LEU A 361 23.43 -4.63 -21.13
N ILE A 362 23.65 -3.40 -21.59
CA ILE A 362 22.83 -2.75 -22.62
C ILE A 362 22.81 -3.60 -23.90
N ASN A 363 23.97 -4.02 -24.38
CA ASN A 363 24.08 -4.84 -25.59
C ASN A 363 23.38 -6.20 -25.43
N GLN A 364 23.51 -6.83 -24.26
CA GLN A 364 22.80 -8.07 -23.94
C GLN A 364 21.28 -7.88 -24.03
N ILE A 365 20.74 -6.81 -23.45
CA ILE A 365 19.29 -6.58 -23.43
C ILE A 365 18.78 -6.18 -24.82
N ILE A 366 19.50 -5.35 -25.57
CA ILE A 366 19.13 -4.99 -26.95
C ILE A 366 19.07 -6.24 -27.82
N HIS A 367 20.09 -7.10 -27.76
CA HIS A 367 20.08 -8.35 -28.52
C HIS A 367 18.94 -9.27 -28.11
N PHE A 368 18.65 -9.38 -26.81
CA PHE A 368 17.51 -10.14 -26.33
C PHE A 368 16.18 -9.60 -26.87
N ALA A 369 15.95 -8.29 -26.77
CA ALA A 369 14.71 -7.66 -27.19
C ALA A 369 14.48 -7.77 -28.71
N LEU A 370 15.53 -7.64 -29.53
CA LEU A 370 15.44 -7.85 -30.97
C LEU A 370 15.08 -9.30 -31.33
N ASN A 371 15.77 -10.27 -30.72
CA ASN A 371 15.46 -11.68 -30.92
C ASN A 371 14.04 -12.04 -30.45
N LEU A 372 13.56 -11.39 -29.38
CA LEU A 372 12.20 -11.56 -28.89
C LEU A 372 11.16 -11.01 -29.87
N LEU A 373 11.40 -9.81 -30.42
CA LEU A 373 10.55 -9.21 -31.44
C LEU A 373 10.44 -10.09 -32.69
N GLU A 374 11.54 -10.66 -33.15
CA GLU A 374 11.56 -11.62 -34.27
C GLU A 374 10.76 -12.89 -33.93
N ALA A 375 10.94 -13.44 -32.73
CA ALA A 375 10.27 -14.67 -32.29
C ALA A 375 8.77 -14.50 -31.97
N THR A 376 8.31 -13.28 -31.69
CA THR A 376 6.94 -12.99 -31.23
C THR A 376 6.21 -11.97 -32.10
N ALA A 377 6.66 -11.78 -33.34
CA ALA A 377 6.12 -10.80 -34.31
C ALA A 377 4.60 -10.89 -34.56
N TYR A 378 3.97 -12.02 -34.22
CA TYR A 378 2.53 -12.24 -34.33
C TYR A 378 1.71 -11.70 -33.15
N SER A 379 2.34 -11.34 -32.03
CA SER A 379 1.67 -10.89 -30.81
C SER A 379 1.90 -9.40 -30.55
N GLU A 380 0.94 -8.56 -30.91
CA GLU A 380 0.99 -7.09 -30.74
C GLU A 380 1.38 -6.66 -29.31
N ASN A 381 0.82 -7.30 -28.29
CA ASN A 381 1.12 -6.99 -26.88
C ASN A 381 2.59 -7.23 -26.50
N ILE A 382 3.20 -8.35 -26.91
CA ILE A 382 4.61 -8.66 -26.60
C ILE A 382 5.53 -7.70 -27.38
N CYS A 383 5.16 -7.38 -28.63
CA CYS A 383 5.87 -6.39 -29.42
C CYS A 383 5.84 -5.01 -28.75
N GLU A 384 4.69 -4.55 -28.25
CA GLU A 384 4.58 -3.28 -27.54
C GLU A 384 5.50 -3.24 -26.30
N LYS A 385 5.48 -4.30 -25.48
CA LYS A 385 6.35 -4.40 -24.28
C LYS A 385 7.84 -4.41 -24.62
N SER A 386 8.22 -5.12 -25.69
CA SER A 386 9.60 -5.18 -26.17
C SER A 386 10.06 -3.82 -26.71
N CYS A 387 9.20 -3.12 -27.44
CA CYS A 387 9.45 -1.74 -27.89
C CYS A 387 9.56 -0.76 -26.70
N ARG A 388 8.73 -0.94 -25.67
CA ARG A 388 8.77 -0.14 -24.44
C ARG A 388 10.08 -0.35 -23.66
N LEU A 389 10.57 -1.59 -23.58
CA LEU A 389 11.88 -1.92 -23.03
C LEU A 389 13.00 -1.19 -23.79
N LEU A 390 13.02 -1.32 -25.12
CA LEU A 390 14.01 -0.63 -25.97
C LEU A 390 13.95 0.89 -25.79
N ARG A 391 12.74 1.46 -25.72
CA ARG A 391 12.53 2.91 -25.49
C ARG A 391 13.18 3.37 -24.18
N TYR A 392 13.02 2.64 -23.08
CA TYR A 392 13.62 3.04 -21.80
C TYR A 392 15.14 2.87 -21.79
N ILE A 393 15.67 1.84 -22.44
CA ILE A 393 17.12 1.65 -22.61
C ILE A 393 17.72 2.79 -23.43
N ILE A 394 17.13 3.14 -24.57
CA ILE A 394 17.60 4.25 -25.42
C ILE A 394 17.57 5.57 -24.65
N ARG A 395 16.50 5.82 -23.87
CA ARG A 395 16.41 7.00 -23.01
C ARG A 395 17.48 7.03 -21.92
N PHE A 396 17.80 5.88 -21.35
CA PHE A 396 18.85 5.74 -20.33
C PHE A 396 20.25 6.03 -20.89
N ILE A 397 20.53 5.58 -22.11
CA ILE A 397 21.83 5.80 -22.79
C ILE A 397 22.01 7.28 -23.17
N GLY A 398 20.90 7.96 -23.51
CA GLY A 398 20.92 9.35 -23.94
C GLY A 398 21.61 9.55 -25.31
N PRO A 399 21.73 10.81 -25.76
CA PRO A 399 22.31 11.14 -27.07
C PRO A 399 23.85 10.99 -27.13
N LEU A 400 24.50 10.67 -26.00
CA LEU A 400 25.96 10.73 -25.85
C LEU A 400 26.69 9.42 -26.18
N HIS A 401 25.98 8.30 -26.27
CA HIS A 401 26.56 7.04 -26.74
C HIS A 401 26.09 6.79 -28.16
N SER A 402 27.06 6.75 -29.08
CA SER A 402 26.91 6.34 -30.47
C SER A 402 26.42 4.89 -30.56
N LEU A 403 25.12 4.68 -30.34
CA LEU A 403 24.37 3.48 -30.76
C LEU A 403 24.39 3.28 -32.29
N GLY A 404 24.94 4.24 -33.03
CA GLY A 404 24.98 4.29 -34.48
C GLY A 404 25.86 3.23 -35.16
N SER A 405 26.79 2.56 -34.48
CA SER A 405 27.61 1.51 -35.13
C SER A 405 26.93 0.14 -35.10
N ASP A 406 26.24 -0.21 -34.01
CA ASP A 406 25.76 -1.59 -33.80
C ASP A 406 24.29 -1.77 -34.20
N LEU A 407 23.46 -0.73 -34.08
CA LEU A 407 22.08 -0.78 -34.59
C LEU A 407 22.03 -0.63 -36.12
N SER A 408 22.93 0.15 -36.73
CA SER A 408 22.98 0.31 -38.19
C SER A 408 23.38 -0.99 -38.91
N GLN A 409 24.16 -1.85 -38.27
CA GLN A 409 24.51 -3.16 -38.82
C GLN A 409 23.35 -4.16 -38.79
N LYS A 410 22.39 -4.04 -37.85
CA LYS A 410 21.21 -4.93 -37.79
C LYS A 410 19.97 -4.37 -38.51
N VAL A 411 19.82 -3.06 -38.65
CA VAL A 411 18.72 -2.46 -39.43
C VAL A 411 18.83 -2.78 -40.93
N ASN A 412 20.02 -3.08 -41.44
CA ASN A 412 20.23 -3.59 -42.81
C ASN A 412 19.75 -5.05 -43.03
N ILE A 413 19.13 -5.69 -42.04
CA ILE A 413 18.44 -6.99 -42.20
C ILE A 413 16.96 -6.77 -42.56
N PHE A 414 16.44 -5.54 -42.40
CA PHE A 414 15.05 -5.18 -42.72
C PHE A 414 14.90 -4.25 -43.95
N SER A 415 15.92 -4.15 -44.82
CA SER A 415 15.79 -3.54 -46.15
C SER A 415 15.75 -4.59 -47.24
#